data_AF-A0A7V6PXQ4-F1
#
_entry.id   AF-A0A7V6PXQ4-F1
#
_cell.length_a   1.000
_cell.length_b   1.000
_cell.length_c   1.000
_cell.angle_alpha   90.00
_cell.angle_beta   90.00
_cell.angle_gamma   90.00
#
_symmetry.space_group_name_H-M   'P 1'
#
loop_
_entity.id
_entity.type
_entity.pdbx_description
1 polymer ?
#
loop_
_entity_poly.entity_id
_entity_poly.type
_entity_poly.pdbx_seq_one_letter_code
_entity_poly.pdbx_strand_id
1 'polypeptide(L)'
;ELMNFVNVEYNSDVQWVKLQKVPLIIHYPGLKNGETISTIGGQIDILPTIANLMDFEVPFALGKDLLNTNRGYAVLRNGTVITDDYIYIAERDEMYSTATNKLIKSKKYENDVKNLLKQLKVSDLILEKEALKYIGNYRKGR
;
A
#
# COMPACT_ATOMS: atom_id res chain seq x y z
N GLU A 1 -1.37 -22.08 -11.44
CA GLU A 1 -1.86 -22.60 -10.15
C GLU A 1 -2.91 -21.68 -9.52
N LEU A 2 -2.57 -20.44 -9.11
CA LEU A 2 -3.53 -19.49 -8.53
C LEU A 2 -4.77 -19.25 -9.41
N MET A 3 -4.58 -18.99 -10.70
CA MET A 3 -5.67 -18.77 -11.66
C MET A 3 -6.66 -19.94 -11.73
N ASN A 4 -6.14 -21.17 -11.71
CA ASN A 4 -6.97 -22.38 -11.68
C ASN A 4 -7.72 -22.50 -10.35
N PHE A 5 -7.07 -22.15 -9.24
CA PHE A 5 -7.67 -22.18 -7.90
C PHE A 5 -8.85 -21.18 -7.79
N VAL A 6 -8.71 -19.98 -8.34
CA VAL A 6 -9.78 -18.97 -8.32
C VAL A 6 -10.78 -19.11 -9.47
N ASN A 7 -10.59 -20.10 -10.36
CA ASN A 7 -11.39 -20.31 -11.57
C ASN A 7 -11.46 -19.05 -12.46
N VAL A 8 -10.31 -18.42 -12.71
CA VAL A 8 -10.17 -17.21 -13.51
C VAL A 8 -9.13 -17.47 -14.61
N GLU A 9 -9.44 -17.09 -15.84
CA GLU A 9 -8.46 -17.04 -16.93
C GLU A 9 -7.66 -15.74 -16.87
N TYR A 10 -6.34 -15.82 -17.10
CA TYR A 10 -5.50 -14.64 -17.24
C TYR A 10 -5.89 -13.87 -18.51
N ASN A 11 -6.44 -12.66 -18.32
CA ASN A 11 -6.89 -11.82 -19.43
C ASN A 11 -6.21 -10.45 -19.49
N SER A 12 -5.57 -10.00 -18.41
CA SER A 12 -4.91 -8.70 -18.34
C SER A 12 -4.00 -8.56 -17.11
N ASP A 13 -2.97 -7.71 -17.22
CA ASP A 13 -2.10 -7.35 -16.09
C ASP A 13 -2.89 -6.68 -14.95
N VAL A 14 -3.92 -5.91 -15.28
CA VAL A 14 -4.82 -5.29 -14.30
C VAL A 14 -5.54 -6.33 -13.44
N GLN A 15 -6.02 -7.41 -14.07
CA GLN A 15 -6.64 -8.51 -13.35
C GLN A 15 -5.61 -9.26 -12.49
N TRP A 16 -4.41 -9.50 -13.02
CA TRP A 16 -3.32 -10.12 -12.26
C TRP A 16 -2.98 -9.33 -11.00
N VAL A 17 -2.84 -8.01 -11.12
CA VAL A 17 -2.58 -7.11 -9.97
C VAL A 17 -3.72 -7.18 -8.94
N LYS A 18 -4.98 -7.24 -9.39
CA LYS A 18 -6.14 -7.38 -8.49
C LYS A 18 -6.18 -8.72 -7.75
N LEU A 19 -5.56 -9.77 -8.30
CA LEU A 19 -5.46 -11.10 -7.69
C LEU A 19 -4.33 -11.22 -6.66
N GLN A 20 -3.43 -10.24 -6.56
CA GLN A 20 -2.38 -10.20 -5.53
C GLN A 20 -2.91 -9.86 -4.14
N LYS A 21 -4.23 -9.69 -3.97
CA LYS A 21 -4.86 -9.42 -2.67
C LYS A 21 -4.69 -10.63 -1.75
N VAL A 22 -4.25 -10.36 -0.53
CA VAL A 22 -4.16 -11.33 0.56
C VAL A 22 -5.07 -10.93 1.71
N PRO A 23 -5.64 -11.89 2.46
CA PRO A 23 -6.49 -11.56 3.60
C PRO A 23 -5.68 -10.93 4.74
N LEU A 24 -6.26 -9.90 5.36
CA LEU A 24 -5.82 -9.34 6.64
C LEU A 24 -7.00 -9.44 7.60
N ILE A 25 -6.82 -10.18 8.70
CA ILE A 25 -7.84 -10.36 9.74
C ILE A 25 -7.22 -9.95 11.07
N ILE A 26 -7.82 -8.97 11.73
CA ILE A 26 -7.39 -8.48 13.04
C ILE A 26 -8.50 -8.83 14.04
N HIS A 27 -8.18 -9.61 15.06
CA HIS A 27 -9.09 -9.93 16.14
C HIS A 27 -8.76 -9.09 17.38
N TYR A 28 -9.70 -8.26 17.82
CA TYR A 28 -9.58 -7.44 19.02
C TYR A 28 -10.54 -7.96 20.11
N PRO A 29 -10.02 -8.50 21.24
CA PRO A 29 -10.85 -8.99 22.33
C PRO A 29 -11.76 -7.89 22.90
N GLY A 30 -13.05 -8.18 23.06
CA GLY A 30 -14.03 -7.24 23.60
C GLY A 30 -14.72 -6.36 22.56
N LEU A 31 -14.30 -6.38 21.30
CA LEU A 31 -15.06 -5.76 20.20
C LEU A 31 -16.32 -6.61 19.92
N LYS A 32 -17.50 -6.01 20.12
CA LYS A 32 -18.78 -6.73 19.99
C LYS A 32 -19.18 -7.02 18.55
N ASN A 33 -18.87 -6.10 17.63
CA ASN A 33 -19.19 -6.19 16.21
C ASN A 33 -17.91 -5.98 15.40
N GLY A 34 -17.62 -6.90 14.47
CA GLY A 34 -16.55 -6.71 13.51
C GLY A 34 -16.92 -5.67 12.44
N GLU A 35 -15.90 -5.12 11.80
CA GLU A 35 -16.05 -4.20 10.67
C GLU A 35 -15.24 -4.69 9.47
N THR A 36 -15.80 -4.53 8.26
CA THR A 36 -15.08 -4.78 7.01
C THR A 36 -14.47 -3.48 6.51
N ILE A 37 -13.15 -3.35 6.65
CA ILE A 37 -12.40 -2.22 6.09
C ILE A 37 -12.09 -2.51 4.61
N SER A 38 -12.70 -1.75 3.70
CA SER A 38 -12.52 -1.93 2.24
C SER A 38 -11.40 -1.07 1.65
N THR A 39 -10.74 -0.26 2.48
CA THR A 39 -9.63 0.62 2.09
C THR A 39 -8.49 -0.18 1.47
N ILE A 40 -7.99 0.28 0.31
CA ILE A 40 -6.80 -0.32 -0.32
C ILE A 40 -5.58 -0.02 0.55
N GLY A 41 -4.89 -1.08 0.97
CA GLY A 41 -3.69 -1.01 1.81
C GLY A 41 -2.63 -2.03 1.39
N GLY A 42 -1.41 -1.83 1.90
CA GLY A 42 -0.30 -2.76 1.76
C GLY A 42 0.16 -3.31 3.10
N GLN A 43 1.03 -4.32 3.09
CA GLN A 43 1.55 -4.93 4.33
C GLN A 43 2.30 -3.94 5.23
N ILE A 44 2.89 -2.89 4.66
CA ILE A 44 3.57 -1.83 5.44
C ILE A 44 2.62 -1.03 6.34
N ASP A 45 1.31 -1.08 6.05
CA ASP A 45 0.26 -0.38 6.79
C ASP A 45 -0.12 -1.14 8.08
N ILE A 46 0.28 -2.40 8.24
CA ILE A 46 -0.06 -3.24 9.41
C ILE A 46 0.54 -2.64 10.69
N LEU A 47 1.84 -2.28 10.68
CA LEU A 47 2.51 -1.73 11.87
C LEU A 47 1.82 -0.47 12.42
N PRO A 48 1.61 0.61 11.63
CA PRO A 48 0.94 1.81 12.14
C PRO A 48 -0.52 1.55 12.54
N THR A 49 -1.23 0.63 11.88
CA THR A 49 -2.60 0.25 12.25
C THR A 49 -2.65 -0.44 13.63
N ILE A 50 -1.77 -1.42 13.86
CA ILE A 50 -1.69 -2.11 15.16
C ILE A 50 -1.19 -1.17 16.25
N ALA A 51 -0.22 -0.30 15.94
CA ALA A 51 0.30 0.69 16.88
C ALA A 51 -0.79 1.63 17.39
N ASN A 52 -1.66 2.11 16.48
CA ASN A 52 -2.82 2.90 16.85
C ASN A 52 -3.81 2.11 17.73
N LEU A 53 -4.13 0.86 17.38
CA LEU A 53 -5.00 0.01 18.21
C LEU A 53 -4.45 -0.26 19.62
N MET A 54 -3.13 -0.24 19.77
CA MET A 54 -2.42 -0.50 21.02
C MET A 54 -1.99 0.77 21.76
N ASP A 55 -2.37 1.94 21.27
CA ASP A 55 -2.06 3.25 21.85
C ASP A 55 -0.55 3.53 22.00
N PHE A 56 0.24 3.26 20.95
CA PHE A 56 1.66 3.66 20.90
C PHE A 56 2.08 4.26 19.56
N GLU A 57 3.13 5.09 19.60
CA GLU A 57 3.63 5.80 18.42
C GLU A 57 4.72 5.03 17.66
N VAL A 58 4.61 5.03 16.33
CA VAL A 58 5.64 4.51 15.40
C VAL A 58 6.08 5.58 14.40
N PRO A 59 6.82 6.62 14.84
CA PRO A 59 7.08 7.83 14.04
C PRO A 59 7.88 7.60 12.75
N PHE A 60 8.50 6.43 12.58
CA PHE A 60 9.29 6.08 11.39
C PHE A 60 8.63 5.01 10.52
N ALA A 61 7.39 4.60 10.83
CA ALA A 61 6.62 3.74 9.95
C ALA A 61 6.31 4.48 8.64
N LEU A 62 6.53 3.81 7.51
CA LEU A 62 6.25 4.38 6.18
C LEU A 62 4.80 4.17 5.73
N GLY A 63 4.13 3.18 6.31
CA GLY A 63 2.71 2.90 6.04
C GLY A 63 1.78 3.91 6.70
N LYS A 64 0.49 3.73 6.45
CA LYS A 64 -0.61 4.49 7.05
C LYS A 64 -1.47 3.61 7.93
N ASP A 65 -2.12 4.21 8.93
CA ASP A 65 -3.15 3.52 9.69
C ASP A 65 -4.40 3.30 8.81
N LEU A 66 -4.76 2.03 8.59
CA LEU A 66 -5.89 1.64 7.75
C LEU A 66 -7.25 1.98 8.37
N LEU A 67 -7.32 2.18 9.70
CA LEU A 67 -8.54 2.54 10.41
C LEU A 67 -8.84 4.04 10.34
N ASN A 68 -7.84 4.87 10.05
CA ASN A 68 -7.94 6.33 10.11
C ASN A 68 -7.46 7.03 8.83
N THR A 69 -7.54 6.35 7.67
CA THR A 69 -7.21 6.93 6.36
C THR A 69 -8.43 7.04 5.46
N ASN A 70 -8.55 8.17 4.77
CA ASN A 70 -9.60 8.40 3.77
C ASN A 70 -9.17 8.05 2.34
N ARG A 71 -7.90 7.65 2.16
CA ARG A 71 -7.31 7.37 0.85
C ARG A 71 -6.72 5.96 0.80
N GLY A 72 -7.30 5.12 -0.05
CA GLY A 72 -6.81 3.78 -0.34
C GLY A 72 -5.70 3.81 -1.38
N TYR A 73 -4.55 3.26 -1.03
CA TYR A 73 -3.50 2.96 -1.99
C TYR A 73 -2.55 1.86 -1.49
N ALA A 74 -1.91 1.18 -2.44
CA ALA A 74 -0.79 0.29 -2.21
C ALA A 74 0.29 0.53 -3.28
N VAL A 75 1.56 0.48 -2.87
CA VAL A 75 2.71 0.56 -3.78
C VAL A 75 3.44 -0.78 -3.71
N LEU A 76 3.49 -1.49 -4.83
CA LEU A 76 4.21 -2.76 -4.93
C LEU A 76 5.71 -2.52 -5.15
N ARG A 77 6.53 -3.51 -4.83
CA ARG A 77 7.99 -3.38 -4.94
C ARG A 77 8.48 -3.13 -6.37
N ASN A 78 7.77 -3.63 -7.38
CA ASN A 78 8.09 -3.37 -8.79
C ASN A 78 7.65 -1.98 -9.27
N GLY A 79 7.13 -1.12 -8.39
CA GLY A 79 6.66 0.22 -8.73
C GLY A 79 5.23 0.28 -9.25
N THR A 80 4.51 -0.84 -9.33
CA THR A 80 3.07 -0.82 -9.59
C THR A 80 2.35 -0.09 -8.46
N VAL A 81 1.49 0.86 -8.81
CA VAL A 81 0.70 1.65 -7.86
C VAL A 81 -0.78 1.32 -8.03
N ILE A 82 -1.46 1.03 -6.93
CA ILE A 82 -2.87 0.69 -6.89
C ILE A 82 -3.55 1.74 -6.03
N THR A 83 -4.60 2.37 -6.52
CA THR A 83 -5.41 3.35 -5.78
C THR A 83 -6.90 3.08 -6.01
N ASP A 84 -7.75 3.79 -5.29
CA ASP A 84 -9.20 3.73 -5.48
C ASP A 84 -9.61 4.18 -6.90
N ASP A 85 -8.83 5.06 -7.54
CA ASP A 85 -9.14 5.65 -8.84
C ASP A 85 -8.45 4.95 -10.03
N TYR A 86 -7.18 4.57 -9.85
CA TYR A 86 -6.33 4.04 -10.91
C TYR A 86 -5.35 2.95 -10.45
N ILE A 87 -4.93 2.12 -11.41
CA ILE A 87 -3.83 1.17 -11.31
C ILE A 87 -2.77 1.59 -12.34
N TYR A 88 -1.56 1.90 -11.88
CA TYR A 88 -0.40 2.18 -12.71
C TYR A 88 0.53 0.97 -12.71
N ILE A 89 0.87 0.46 -13.90
CA ILE A 89 1.70 -0.71 -14.11
C ILE A 89 3.07 -0.24 -14.61
N ALA A 90 4.05 -0.28 -13.73
CA ALA A 90 5.37 0.31 -13.99
C ALA A 90 6.13 -0.35 -15.14
N GLU A 91 6.04 -1.67 -15.29
CA GLU A 91 6.74 -2.42 -16.34
C GLU A 91 6.32 -2.01 -17.76
N ARG A 92 5.10 -1.48 -17.91
CA ARG A 92 4.54 -1.06 -19.19
C ARG A 92 4.39 0.45 -19.33
N ASP A 93 4.63 1.20 -18.25
CA ASP A 93 4.33 2.64 -18.15
C ASP A 93 2.88 2.97 -18.57
N GLU A 94 1.94 2.13 -18.11
CA GLU A 94 0.52 2.24 -18.47
C GLU A 94 -0.36 2.43 -17.23
N MET A 95 -1.46 3.15 -17.42
CA MET A 95 -2.39 3.48 -16.34
C MET A 95 -3.80 3.04 -16.71
N TYR A 96 -4.53 2.49 -15.74
CA TYR A 96 -5.85 1.91 -15.92
C TYR A 96 -6.80 2.43 -14.85
N SER A 97 -8.08 2.60 -15.17
CA SER A 97 -9.10 2.92 -14.18
C SER A 97 -9.36 1.72 -13.27
N THR A 98 -9.32 1.91 -11.95
CA THR A 98 -9.61 0.83 -10.99
C THR A 98 -11.05 0.33 -11.12
N ALA A 99 -11.99 1.23 -11.42
CA ALA A 99 -13.40 0.92 -11.58
C ALA A 99 -13.73 0.18 -12.89
N THR A 100 -13.13 0.59 -14.01
CA THR A 100 -13.54 0.11 -15.35
C THR A 100 -12.51 -0.78 -16.04
N ASN A 101 -11.29 -0.91 -15.49
CA ASN A 101 -10.12 -1.56 -16.09
C ASN A 101 -9.69 -0.99 -17.45
N LYS A 102 -10.22 0.17 -17.87
CA LYS A 102 -9.88 0.81 -19.15
C LYS A 102 -8.61 1.64 -19.02
N LEU A 103 -7.81 1.63 -20.09
CA LEU A 103 -6.60 2.44 -20.20
C LEU A 103 -6.94 3.93 -20.07
N ILE A 104 -6.18 4.63 -19.22
CA ILE A 104 -6.21 6.07 -19.03
C ILE A 104 -5.02 6.66 -19.79
N LYS A 105 -5.30 7.41 -20.86
CA LYS A 105 -4.27 8.08 -21.68
C LYS A 105 -3.92 9.49 -21.21
N SER A 106 -4.69 10.04 -20.25
CA SER A 106 -4.45 11.39 -19.74
C SER A 106 -3.35 11.39 -18.68
N LYS A 107 -2.62 12.50 -18.57
CA LYS A 107 -1.56 12.68 -17.55
C LYS A 107 -2.09 13.02 -16.15
N LYS A 108 -3.40 12.81 -15.90
CA LYS A 108 -4.12 13.29 -14.71
C LYS A 108 -3.44 12.88 -13.40
N TYR A 109 -2.89 11.66 -13.34
CA TYR A 109 -2.32 11.09 -12.12
C TYR A 109 -0.79 10.96 -12.13
N GLU A 110 -0.08 11.49 -13.14
CA GLU A 110 1.39 11.35 -13.23
C GLU A 110 2.12 11.87 -11.99
N ASN A 111 1.72 13.04 -11.48
CA ASN A 111 2.33 13.63 -10.29
C ASN A 111 2.04 12.82 -9.03
N ASP A 112 0.85 12.23 -8.96
CA ASP A 112 0.45 11.40 -7.84
C ASP A 112 1.23 10.08 -7.81
N VAL A 113 1.38 9.40 -8.96
CA VAL A 113 2.25 8.23 -9.12
C VAL A 113 3.68 8.57 -8.69
N LYS A 114 4.25 9.67 -9.19
CA LYS A 114 5.60 10.12 -8.81
C LYS A 114 5.73 10.32 -7.31
N ASN A 115 4.71 10.87 -6.65
CA ASN A 115 4.72 11.08 -5.21
C ASN A 115 4.64 9.77 -4.43
N LEU A 116 3.80 8.83 -4.85
CA LEU A 116 3.68 7.51 -4.22
C LEU A 116 4.95 6.68 -4.39
N LEU A 117 5.59 6.74 -5.56
CA LEU A 117 6.86 6.06 -5.82
C LEU A 117 8.03 6.57 -4.96
N LYS A 118 7.97 7.81 -4.45
CA LYS A 118 8.99 8.30 -3.51
C LYS A 118 9.07 7.44 -2.25
N GLN A 119 8.00 6.76 -1.85
CA GLN A 119 8.00 5.88 -0.67
C GLN A 119 9.00 4.73 -0.82
N LEU A 120 9.11 4.14 -2.02
CA LEU A 120 10.10 3.10 -2.30
C LEU A 120 11.52 3.65 -2.16
N LYS A 121 11.78 4.82 -2.76
CA LYS A 121 13.08 5.48 -2.68
C LYS A 121 13.47 5.84 -1.24
N VAL A 122 12.52 6.32 -0.45
CA VAL A 122 12.76 6.60 0.98
C VAL A 122 13.09 5.33 1.75
N SER A 123 12.34 4.25 1.51
CA SER A 123 12.61 2.94 2.12
C SER A 123 14.03 2.45 1.79
N ASP A 124 14.42 2.52 0.52
CA ASP A 124 15.75 2.11 0.05
C ASP A 124 16.85 2.95 0.72
N LEU A 125 16.69 4.28 0.78
CA LEU A 125 17.65 5.16 1.44
C LEU A 125 17.79 4.87 2.94
N ILE A 126 16.70 4.53 3.64
CA ILE A 126 16.75 4.17 5.06
C ILE A 126 17.65 2.94 5.26
N LEU A 127 17.51 1.93 4.40
CA LEU A 127 18.29 0.70 4.46
C LEU A 127 19.74 0.95 4.05
N GLU A 128 19.97 1.56 2.89
CA GLU A 128 21.31 1.80 2.32
C GLU A 128 22.19 2.69 3.19
N LYS A 129 21.59 3.66 3.90
CA LYS A 129 22.32 4.62 4.74
C LYS A 129 22.27 4.26 6.22
N GLU A 130 21.67 3.12 6.58
CA GLU A 130 21.39 2.75 7.98
C GLU A 130 20.75 3.92 8.77
N ALA A 131 19.84 4.66 8.13
CA ALA A 131 19.42 5.99 8.57
C ALA A 131 18.79 5.99 9.98
N LEU A 132 18.19 4.86 10.40
CA LEU A 132 17.62 4.69 11.73
C LEU A 132 18.64 4.90 12.86
N LYS A 133 19.93 4.58 12.64
CA LYS A 133 20.99 4.80 13.64
C LYS A 133 21.13 6.29 13.99
N TYR A 134 21.05 7.16 12.99
CA TYR A 134 21.19 8.61 13.18
C TYR A 134 19.94 9.23 13.82
N ILE A 135 18.77 8.73 13.43
CA ILE A 135 17.48 9.17 13.93
C ILE A 135 17.32 8.86 15.43
N GLY A 136 17.69 7.64 15.85
CA GLY A 136 17.61 7.23 17.26
C GLY A 136 18.53 8.06 18.17
N ASN A 137 19.73 8.38 17.67
CA ASN A 137 20.70 9.21 18.41
C ASN A 137 20.24 10.67 18.55
N TYR A 138 19.55 11.22 17.54
CA TYR A 138 19.00 12.58 17.61
C TYR A 138 17.93 12.73 18.72
N ARG A 139 17.12 11.70 18.98
CA ARG A 139 16.11 11.73 20.06
C ARG A 139 16.72 11.56 21.45
N LYS A 140 17.82 10.81 21.61
CA LYS A 140 18.50 10.64 22.91
C LYS A 140 19.30 11.86 23.35
N GLY A 141 19.65 12.75 22.42
CA GLY A 141 20.35 14.01 22.70
C GLY A 141 19.42 15.18 23.04
N ARG A 142 18.11 14.95 23.16
CA ARG A 142 17.11 15.90 23.65
C ARG A 142 16.56 15.45 25.00
#